data_AF-A0A372ILR8-F1
#
_entry.id   AF-A0A372ILR8-F1
#
_cell.length_a   1.000
_cell.length_b   1.000
_cell.length_c   1.000
_cell.angle_alpha   90.00
_cell.angle_beta   90.00
_cell.angle_gamma   90.00
#
_symmetry.space_group_name_H-M   'P 1'
#
loop_
_entity.id
_entity.type
_entity.pdbx_description
1 polymer ?
#
loop_
_entity_poly.entity_id
_entity_poly.type
_entity_poly.pdbx_seq_one_letter_code
_entity_poly.pdbx_strand_id
1 'polypeptide(L)' 'MDVHLNPELQTKIEQRAAETSRTPEEIIEEAISGYFEKLAHVREKLGRRYNEIKSGKVKLLDGEACFEALRRRERELLK' A
#
# COMPACT_ATOMS: atom_id res chain seq x y z
N MET A 1 20.21 -15.10 6.40
CA MET A 1 19.80 -15.22 4.98
C MET A 1 20.73 -14.32 4.21
N ASP A 2 21.53 -14.87 3.30
CA ASP A 2 22.44 -14.05 2.50
C ASP A 2 21.69 -13.47 1.30
N VAL A 3 21.60 -12.14 1.24
CA VAL A 3 20.90 -11.41 0.19
C VAL A 3 21.91 -10.61 -0.62
N HIS A 4 22.08 -11.00 -1.87
CA HIS A 4 22.91 -10.24 -2.80
C HIS A 4 22.13 -9.06 -3.34
N LEU A 5 22.55 -7.85 -2.92
CA LEU A 5 21.97 -6.60 -3.37
C LEU A 5 22.81 -6.02 -4.51
N ASN A 6 22.18 -5.24 -5.38
CA ASN A 6 22.94 -4.50 -6.38
C ASN A 6 23.83 -3.43 -5.69
N PRO A 7 24.95 -3.03 -6.31
CA PRO A 7 25.89 -2.10 -5.68
C PRO A 7 25.28 -0.75 -5.29
N GLU A 8 24.38 -0.22 -6.12
CA GLU A 8 23.72 1.07 -5.85
C GLU A 8 22.88 1.03 -4.57
N LEU A 9 22.15 -0.07 -4.37
CA LEU A 9 21.31 -0.27 -3.19
C LEU A 9 22.17 -0.53 -1.94
N GLN A 10 23.29 -1.24 -2.07
CA GLN A 10 24.26 -1.42 -0.98
C GLN A 10 24.77 -0.06 -0.49
N THR A 11 25.26 0.80 -1.40
CA THR A 11 25.75 2.13 -1.05
C THR A 11 24.67 2.98 -0.36
N LYS A 12 23.41 2.91 -0.83
CA LYS A 12 22.30 3.62 -0.20
C LYS A 12 22.01 3.12 1.22
N ILE A 13 22.08 1.81 1.46
CA ILE A 13 21.86 1.23 2.78
C ILE A 13 23.00 1.60 3.73
N GLU A 14 24.25 1.49 3.28
CA GLU A 14 25.44 1.86 4.07
C GLU A 14 25.42 3.34 4.47
N GLN A 15 25.07 4.23 3.52
CA GLN A 15 24.92 5.64 3.82
C GLN A 15 23.83 5.90 4.88
N ARG A 16 22.66 5.28 4.71
CA ARG A 16 21.54 5.41 5.67
C ARG A 16 21.88 4.85 7.05
N ALA A 17 22.58 3.72 7.09
CA ALA A 17 23.09 3.11 8.31
C ALA A 17 24.02 4.09 9.07
N ALA A 18 24.97 4.70 8.35
CA ALA A 18 25.86 5.71 8.90
C ALA A 18 25.13 6.96 9.42
N GLU A 19 24.14 7.48 8.67
CA GLU A 19 23.34 8.65 9.05
C GLU A 19 22.48 8.40 10.31
N THR A 20 22.02 7.18 10.50
CA THR A 20 21.07 6.82 11.58
C THR A 20 21.73 6.13 12.77
N SER A 21 23.05 5.91 12.72
CA SER A 21 23.79 5.10 13.70
C SER A 21 23.22 3.68 13.86
N ARG A 22 22.69 3.12 12.78
CA ARG A 22 22.09 1.77 12.75
C ARG A 22 22.92 0.86 11.87
N THR A 23 22.71 -0.44 12.02
CA THR A 23 23.33 -1.44 11.16
C THR A 23 22.60 -1.53 9.80
N PRO A 24 23.30 -1.88 8.71
CA PRO A 24 22.68 -2.19 7.42
C PRO A 24 21.54 -3.21 7.55
N GLU A 25 21.70 -4.22 8.40
CA GLU A 25 20.73 -5.28 8.66
C GLU A 25 19.42 -4.72 9.23
N GLU A 26 19.50 -3.82 10.22
CA GLU A 26 18.31 -3.18 10.80
C GLU A 26 17.55 -2.32 9.78
N ILE A 27 18.26 -1.64 8.87
CA ILE A 27 17.65 -0.86 7.79
C ILE A 27 16.92 -1.77 6.80
N ILE A 28 17.54 -2.91 6.46
CA ILE A 28 16.95 -3.91 5.55
C ILE A 28 15.71 -4.54 6.19
N GLU A 29 15.80 -4.94 7.47
CA GLU A 29 14.69 -5.57 8.20
C GLU A 29 13.48 -4.63 8.30
N GLU A 30 13.72 -3.36 8.62
CA GLU A 30 12.65 -2.35 8.67
C GLU A 30 12.02 -2.14 7.30
N ALA A 31 12.83 -2.00 6.25
CA ALA A 31 12.32 -1.78 4.89
C ALA A 31 11.46 -2.96 4.41
N ILE A 32 11.89 -4.20 4.67
CA ILE A 32 11.17 -5.41 4.30
C ILE A 32 9.89 -5.55 5.11
N SER A 33 9.95 -5.32 6.43
CA SER A 33 8.77 -5.37 7.31
C SER A 33 7.72 -4.36 6.86
N GLY A 34 8.12 -3.11 6.62
CA GLY A 34 7.22 -2.07 6.13
C GLY A 34 6.64 -2.38 4.73
N TYR A 35 7.38 -3.06 3.87
CA TYR A 35 6.86 -3.54 2.59
C TYR A 35 5.77 -4.60 2.78
N PHE A 36 6.01 -5.61 3.62
CA PHE A 36 5.03 -6.66 3.88
C PHE A 36 3.78 -6.15 4.58
N GLU A 37 3.91 -5.24 5.54
CA GLU A 37 2.76 -4.59 6.18
C GLU A 37 1.88 -3.85 5.17
N LYS A 38 2.49 -3.06 4.27
CA LYS A 38 1.76 -2.37 3.19
C LYS A 38 1.05 -3.35 2.28
N LEU A 39 1.71 -4.43 1.88
CA LEU A 39 1.10 -5.48 1.07
C LEU A 39 -0.06 -6.16 1.80
N ALA A 40 0.11 -6.49 3.07
CA ALA A 40 -0.93 -7.12 3.89
C ALA A 40 -2.16 -6.22 3.99
N HIS A 41 -1.97 -4.92 4.25
CA HIS A 41 -3.05 -3.94 4.31
C HIS A 41 -3.82 -3.81 2.99
N VAL A 42 -3.10 -3.71 1.86
CA VAL A 42 -3.73 -3.63 0.53
C VAL A 42 -4.51 -4.92 0.25
N ARG A 43 -3.91 -6.08 0.55
CA ARG A 43 -4.53 -7.38 0.33
C ARG A 43 -5.76 -7.59 1.20
N GLU A 44 -5.75 -7.15 2.46
CA GLU A 44 -6.91 -7.21 3.34
C GLU A 44 -8.07 -6.39 2.77
N LYS A 45 -7.80 -5.14 2.38
CA LYS A 45 -8.83 -4.25 1.81
C LYS A 45 -9.45 -4.82 0.54
N LEU A 46 -8.62 -5.30 -0.39
CA LEU A 46 -9.09 -5.86 -1.65
C LEU A 46 -9.81 -7.20 -1.42
N GLY A 47 -9.25 -8.08 -0.59
CA GLY A 47 -9.83 -9.37 -0.26
C GLY A 47 -11.19 -9.25 0.42
N ARG A 48 -11.32 -8.32 1.39
CA ARG A 48 -12.60 -8.01 2.03
C ARG A 48 -13.64 -7.57 0.99
N ARG A 49 -13.29 -6.62 0.12
CA ARG A 49 -14.23 -6.13 -0.91
C ARG A 49 -14.63 -7.22 -1.90
N TYR A 50 -13.67 -8.04 -2.33
CA TYR A 50 -13.95 -9.19 -3.19
C TYR A 50 -14.94 -10.15 -2.54
N ASN A 51 -14.74 -10.50 -1.27
CA ASN A 51 -15.64 -11.39 -0.54
C ASN A 51 -17.04 -10.80 -0.39
N GLU A 52 -17.16 -9.50 -0.13
CA GLU A 52 -18.45 -8.79 -0.07
C GLU A 52 -19.20 -8.82 -1.40
N ILE A 53 -18.49 -8.62 -2.51
CA ILE A 53 -19.06 -8.72 -3.86
C ILE A 53 -19.49 -10.16 -4.15
N LYS A 54 -18.61 -11.13 -3.90
CA LYS A 54 -18.87 -12.55 -4.15
C LYS A 54 -20.05 -13.10 -3.34
N SER A 55 -20.21 -12.64 -2.10
CA SER A 55 -21.33 -13.02 -1.23
C SER A 55 -22.63 -12.29 -1.53
N GLY A 56 -22.62 -11.30 -2.44
CA GLY A 56 -23.78 -10.46 -2.72
C GLY A 56 -24.14 -9.50 -1.59
N LYS A 57 -23.27 -9.34 -0.58
CA LYS A 57 -23.50 -8.43 0.56
C LYS A 57 -23.54 -6.97 0.13
N VAL A 58 -22.85 -6.62 -0.96
CA VAL A 58 -22.85 -5.27 -1.53
C VAL A 58 -23.58 -5.25 -2.86
N LYS A 59 -24.38 -4.20 -3.08
CA LYS A 59 -25.03 -3.95 -4.36
C LYS A 59 -24.01 -3.31 -5.31
N LEU A 60 -23.79 -3.95 -6.45
CA LEU A 60 -22.99 -3.38 -7.52
C LEU A 60 -23.72 -2.18 -8.13
N LEU A 61 -22.97 -1.14 -8.45
CA LEU A 61 -23.46 0.03 -9.15
C LEU A 61 -22.82 0.07 -10.53
N ASP A 62 -23.58 0.55 -11.50
CA ASP A 62 -23.00 0.92 -12.79
C ASP A 62 -21.93 2.01 -12.60
N GLY A 63 -20.84 1.88 -13.35
CA GLY A 63 -19.67 2.75 -13.21
C GLY A 63 -19.98 4.21 -13.53
N GLU A 64 -20.69 4.49 -14.63
CA GLU A 64 -20.99 5.86 -15.03
C GLU A 64 -21.99 6.49 -14.06
N ALA A 65 -23.03 5.74 -13.67
CA ALA A 65 -23.99 6.18 -12.67
C ALA A 65 -23.33 6.51 -11.32
N CYS A 66 -22.28 5.77 -10.93
CA CYS A 66 -21.49 6.04 -9.73
C CYS A 66 -20.75 7.38 -9.84
N PHE A 67 -20.06 7.64 -10.96
CA PHE A 67 -19.34 8.90 -11.17
C PHE A 67 -20.29 10.11 -11.25
N GLU A 68 -21.44 9.97 -11.89
CA GLU A 68 -22.48 11.01 -11.87
C GLU A 68 -22.95 11.32 -10.45
N ALA A 69 -23.20 10.29 -9.63
CA ALA A 69 -23.61 10.46 -8.24
C ALA A 69 -22.53 11.16 -7.40
N LEU A 70 -21.25 10.81 -7.60
CA LEU A 70 -20.12 11.45 -6.92
C LEU A 70 -20.00 12.92 -7.31
N ARG A 71 -20.03 13.24 -8.61
CA ARG A 71 -19.99 14.63 -9.12
C ARG A 71 -21.16 15.46 -8.62
N ARG A 72 -22.36 14.87 -8.52
CA ARG A 72 -23.53 15.54 -7.95
C ARG A 72 -23.32 15.87 -6.47
N ARG A 73 -22.86 14.89 -5.70
CA ARG A 73 -22.60 15.06 -4.25
C ARG A 73 -21.53 16.11 -3.99
N GLU A 74 -20.48 16.14 -4.79
CA GLU A 74 -19.44 17.18 -4.72
C GLU A 74 -20.03 18.59 -4.91
N ARG A 75 -20.86 18.79 -5.95
CA ARG A 75 -21.54 20.08 -6.18
C ARG A 75 -22.51 20.48 -5.06
N GLU A 76 -23.09 19.52 -4.36
CA GLU A 76 -23.98 19.77 -3.21
C GLU A 76 -23.21 20.16 -1.95
N LEU A 77 -22.00 19.64 -1.77
CA LEU A 77 -21.14 19.91 -0.61
C LEU A 77 -20.30 21.20 -0.76
N LEU A 78 -20.06 21.65 -1.98
CA LEU A 78 -19.26 22.84 -2.29
C LEU A 78 -20.12 24.10 -2.58
N LYS A 79 -21.43 24.04 -2.28
CA LYS A 79 -22.35 25.18 -2.27
C LYS A 79 -22.42 25.79 -0.88
#